data_AF-A0A3N7H4U3-F1
#
_entry.id   AF-A0A3N7H4U3-F1
#
_cell.length_a   1.000
_cell.length_b   1.000
_cell.length_c   1.000
_cell.angle_alpha   90.00
_cell.angle_beta   90.00
_cell.angle_gamma   90.00
#
_symmetry.space_group_name_H-M   'P 1'
#
loop_
_entity.id
_entity.type
_entity.pdbx_description
1 polymer ?
#
loop_
_entity_poly.entity_id
_entity_poly.type
_entity_poly.pdbx_seq_one_letter_code
_entity_poly.pdbx_strand_id
1 'polypeptide(L)' 'KYSWAPDEFFFQTMLYNSPYRENIINDNLRYINWNGGKSSPKILTTEDLTVLKASRKFFARKFNADIDYAVLDHLDEWNL' A
#
# COMPACT_ATOMS: atom_id res chain seq x y z
N LYS A 1 -4.27 -24.44 -0.02
CA LYS A 1 -3.28 -25.12 -0.89
C LYS A 1 -3.64 -24.98 -2.38
N TYR A 2 -4.92 -25.12 -2.76
CA TYR A 2 -5.36 -25.04 -4.16
C TYR A 2 -6.19 -23.78 -4.43
N SER A 3 -5.66 -22.61 -4.08
CA SER A 3 -6.34 -21.32 -4.26
C SER A 3 -5.41 -20.34 -4.96
N TRP A 4 -6.00 -19.39 -5.70
CA TRP A 4 -5.28 -18.29 -6.34
C TRP A 4 -5.15 -17.11 -5.38
N ALA A 5 -3.99 -16.43 -5.35
CA ALA A 5 -3.66 -15.30 -4.45
C ALA A 5 -4.08 -15.51 -2.98
N PRO A 6 -3.65 -16.61 -2.32
CA PRO A 6 -4.07 -16.92 -0.95
C PRO A 6 -3.74 -15.83 0.07
N ASP A 7 -2.69 -15.05 -0.16
CA ASP A 7 -2.26 -13.94 0.69
C ASP A 7 -3.29 -12.80 0.79
N GLU A 8 -4.21 -12.67 -0.18
CA GLU A 8 -5.22 -11.63 -0.19
C GLU A 8 -6.45 -11.93 0.69
N PHE A 9 -6.67 -13.18 1.09
CA PHE A 9 -7.84 -13.56 1.89
C PHE A 9 -7.55 -14.51 3.05
N PHE A 10 -6.48 -15.30 3.02
CA PHE A 10 -6.25 -16.36 4.01
C PHE A 10 -6.19 -15.81 5.44
N PHE A 11 -5.39 -14.77 5.67
CA PHE A 11 -5.23 -14.17 6.99
C PHE A 11 -6.51 -13.45 7.43
N GLN A 12 -7.17 -12.75 6.51
CA GLN A 12 -8.41 -12.02 6.77
C GLN A 12 -9.52 -12.98 7.19
N THR A 13 -9.73 -14.07 6.44
CA THR A 13 -10.73 -15.10 6.76
C THR A 13 -10.42 -15.78 8.08
N MET A 14 -9.17 -16.16 8.33
CA MET A 14 -8.76 -16.80 9.58
C MET A 14 -8.99 -15.87 10.79
N LEU A 15 -8.53 -14.62 10.72
CA LEU A 15 -8.65 -13.66 11.81
C LEU A 15 -10.11 -13.33 12.11
N TYR A 16 -10.95 -13.16 11.09
CA TYR A 16 -12.36 -12.82 11.26
C TYR A 16 -13.18 -13.95 11.91
N ASN A 17 -12.74 -15.21 11.74
CA ASN A 17 -13.34 -16.39 12.38
C ASN A 17 -12.63 -16.81 13.68
N SER A 18 -11.80 -15.92 14.25
CA SER A 18 -11.05 -16.17 15.48
C SER A 18 -11.55 -15.30 16.64
N PRO A 19 -11.15 -15.59 17.89
CA PRO A 19 -11.41 -14.72 19.04
C PRO A 19 -10.84 -13.30 18.90
N TYR A 20 -9.91 -13.06 17.96
CA TYR A 20 -9.30 -11.75 17.74
C TYR A 20 -10.09 -10.85 16.78
N ARG A 21 -11.29 -11.26 16.35
CA ARG A 21 -12.11 -10.49 15.40
C ARG A 21 -12.30 -9.04 15.82
N GLU A 22 -12.56 -8.79 17.10
CA GLU A 22 -12.79 -7.45 17.65
C GLU A 22 -11.53 -6.58 17.70
N ASN A 23 -10.34 -7.18 17.51
CA ASN A 23 -9.06 -6.49 17.47
C ASN A 23 -8.66 -6.11 16.04
N ILE A 24 -9.43 -6.50 15.02
CA ILE A 24 -9.11 -6.23 13.61
C ILE A 24 -9.36 -4.76 13.31
N ILE A 25 -8.31 -4.05 12.93
CA ILE A 25 -8.39 -2.72 12.34
C ILE A 25 -8.43 -2.88 10.83
N ASN A 26 -9.48 -2.37 10.18
CA ASN A 26 -9.60 -2.37 8.72
C ASN A 26 -8.72 -1.29 8.05
N ASP A 27 -7.44 -1.28 8.40
CA ASP A 27 -6.42 -0.42 7.83
C ASP A 27 -5.08 -1.14 7.85
N ASN A 28 -4.51 -1.41 6.68
CA ASN A 28 -3.20 -2.05 6.55
C ASN A 28 -2.03 -1.06 6.62
N LEU A 29 -2.31 0.23 6.80
CA LEU A 29 -1.33 1.32 6.92
C LEU A 29 -0.45 1.52 5.68
N ARG A 30 -0.93 1.05 4.51
CA ARG A 30 -0.25 1.20 3.21
C ARG A 30 -1.08 2.07 2.27
N TYR A 31 -0.43 3.02 1.61
CA TYR A 31 -1.00 3.75 0.48
C TYR A 31 -0.76 2.97 -0.81
N ILE A 32 -1.84 2.59 -1.51
CA ILE A 32 -1.78 1.88 -2.79
C ILE A 32 -2.78 2.53 -3.74
N ASN A 33 -2.28 3.10 -4.83
CA ASN A 33 -3.14 3.77 -5.81
C ASN A 33 -3.58 2.76 -6.90
N TRP A 34 -4.86 2.38 -6.87
CA TRP A 34 -5.50 1.49 -7.84
C TRP A 34 -6.32 2.22 -8.92
N ASN A 35 -6.18 3.54 -9.01
CA ASN A 35 -6.88 4.32 -10.04
C ASN A 35 -6.43 3.85 -11.43
N GLY A 36 -7.40 3.63 -12.32
CA GLY A 36 -7.17 3.16 -13.70
C GLY A 36 -7.47 1.69 -13.97
N GLY A 37 -7.93 0.91 -12.97
CA GLY A 37 -8.53 -0.42 -13.19
C GLY A 37 -7.58 -1.47 -13.77
N LYS A 38 -6.27 -1.31 -13.57
CA LYS A 38 -5.24 -2.22 -14.07
C LYS A 38 -5.03 -3.39 -13.11
N SER A 39 -4.40 -4.46 -13.60
CA SER A 39 -3.97 -5.62 -12.79
C SER A 39 -2.84 -5.31 -11.80
N SER A 40 -2.26 -4.11 -11.87
CA SER A 40 -1.25 -3.62 -10.93
C SER A 40 -1.50 -2.16 -10.59
N PRO A 41 -1.14 -1.72 -9.37
CA PRO A 41 -1.36 -0.34 -8.94
C PRO A 41 -0.46 0.62 -9.72
N LYS A 42 -0.85 1.90 -9.74
CA LYS A 42 -0.10 3.02 -10.33
C LYS A 42 1.33 3.05 -9.78
N ILE A 43 2.28 3.38 -10.67
CA ILE A 43 3.62 3.79 -10.26
C ILE A 43 3.53 5.24 -9.78
N LEU A 44 3.89 5.44 -8.51
CA LEU A 44 3.86 6.71 -7.83
C LEU A 44 5.09 7.54 -8.25
N THR A 45 4.85 8.81 -8.52
CA THR A 45 5.88 9.76 -8.97
C THR A 45 5.85 11.01 -8.08
N THR A 46 6.72 11.98 -8.38
CA THR A 46 6.80 13.27 -7.69
C THR A 46 5.46 14.01 -7.68
N GLU A 47 4.60 13.78 -8.68
CA GLU A 47 3.23 14.33 -8.75
C GLU A 47 2.32 13.83 -7.61
N ASP A 48 2.62 12.66 -7.05
CA ASP A 48 1.83 12.06 -5.97
C ASP A 48 2.30 12.49 -4.57
N LEU A 49 3.37 13.31 -4.43
CA LEU A 49 3.93 13.68 -3.11
C LEU A 49 2.90 14.31 -2.17
N THR A 50 2.03 15.17 -2.69
CA THR A 50 0.97 15.81 -1.89
C THR A 50 0.04 14.77 -1.28
N VAL A 51 -0.40 13.78 -2.06
CA VAL A 51 -1.30 12.73 -1.55
C VAL A 51 -0.56 11.74 -0.65
N LEU A 52 0.71 11.45 -0.91
CA LEU A 52 1.55 10.59 -0.08
C LEU A 52 1.74 11.18 1.33
N LYS A 53 2.13 12.46 1.41
CA LYS A 53 2.32 13.18 2.68
C LYS A 53 1.00 13.32 3.48
N ALA A 54 -0.13 13.47 2.78
CA ALA A 54 -1.45 13.56 3.42
C ALA A 54 -2.07 12.20 3.80
N SER A 55 -1.54 11.08 3.32
CA SER A 55 -2.19 9.76 3.39
C SER A 55 -2.33 9.18 4.81
N ARG A 56 -1.53 9.66 5.77
CA ARG A 56 -1.36 9.09 7.12
C ARG A 56 -0.96 7.60 7.11
N LYS A 57 -0.43 7.09 6.00
CA LYS A 57 0.07 5.72 5.86
C LYS A 57 1.57 5.70 6.12
N PHE A 58 2.06 4.58 6.67
CA PHE A 58 3.49 4.43 6.96
C PHE A 58 4.28 3.95 5.75
N PHE A 59 3.62 3.27 4.81
CA PHE A 59 4.25 2.73 3.61
C PHE A 59 3.43 3.06 2.36
N ALA A 60 4.06 3.07 1.19
CA ALA A 60 3.39 3.26 -0.08
C ALA A 60 3.96 2.33 -1.17
N ARG A 61 3.17 2.04 -2.21
CA ARG A 61 3.62 1.34 -3.43
C ARG A 61 2.76 1.71 -4.65
N LYS A 62 3.26 1.60 -5.87
CA LYS A 62 4.60 1.12 -6.27
C LYS A 62 5.50 2.28 -6.68
N PHE A 63 6.80 2.15 -6.44
CA PHE A 63 7.82 3.07 -6.93
C PHE A 63 8.68 2.38 -8.00
N ASN A 64 9.25 3.15 -8.91
CA ASN A 64 10.22 2.68 -9.89
C ASN A 64 11.25 3.78 -10.16
N ALA A 65 12.49 3.54 -9.76
CA ALA A 65 13.62 4.47 -9.90
C ALA A 65 13.92 4.84 -11.36
N ASP A 66 13.67 3.93 -12.31
CA ASP A 66 13.90 4.21 -13.74
C ASP A 66 12.85 5.17 -14.33
N ILE A 67 11.70 5.31 -13.66
CA ILE A 67 10.61 6.20 -14.09
C ILE A 67 10.70 7.55 -13.39
N ASP A 68 10.89 7.53 -12.08
CA ASP A 68 11.06 8.72 -11.28
C ASP A 68 11.84 8.36 -10.01
N TYR A 69 13.13 8.68 -10.01
CA TYR A 69 13.99 8.54 -8.83
C TYR A 69 13.77 9.67 -7.82
N ALA A 70 13.43 10.88 -8.28
CA ALA A 70 13.31 12.08 -7.45
C ALA A 70 12.21 11.97 -6.39
N VAL A 71 11.15 11.20 -6.66
CA VAL A 71 10.13 10.89 -5.66
C VAL A 71 10.70 10.21 -4.42
N LEU A 72 11.73 9.37 -4.57
CA LEU A 72 12.37 8.66 -3.45
C LEU A 72 13.21 9.64 -2.62
N ASP A 73 14.02 10.48 -3.27
CA ASP A 73 14.82 11.51 -2.61
C ASP A 73 13.92 12.46 -1.79
N HIS A 74 12.81 12.92 -2.36
CA HIS A 74 11.85 13.78 -1.65
C HIS A 74 11.18 13.11 -0.44
N LEU A 75 11.03 11.78 -0.46
CA LEU A 75 10.48 11.02 0.67
C LEU A 75 11.54 10.79 1.76
N ASP A 76 12.80 10.58 1.37
CA ASP A 76 13.92 10.44 2.29
C ASP A 76 14.20 11.77 3.02
N GLU A 77 14.22 12.89 2.29
CA GLU A 77 14.38 14.24 2.86
C GLU A 77 13.24 14.64 3.80
N TRP A 78 12.01 14.16 3.54
CA TRP A 78 10.87 14.47 4.41
C TRP A 78 10.93 13.75 5.76
N ASN A 79 11.60 12.59 5.82
CA ASN A 79 11.76 11.82 7.05
C ASN A 79 12.99 12.23 7.89
N LEU A 80 13.78 13.20 7.40
CA LEU A 80 14.85 13.89 8.14
C LEU A 80 14.29 15.12 8.88
#